data_AF-A0A081B3S5-F1
#
_entry.id   AF-A0A081B3S5-F1
#
_cell.length_a   1.000
_cell.length_b   1.000
_cell.length_c   1.000
_cell.angle_alpha   90.00
_cell.angle_beta   90.00
_cell.angle_gamma   90.00
#
_symmetry.space_group_name_H-M   'P 1'
#
loop_
_entity.id
_entity.type
_entity.pdbx_description
1 polymer ?
#
loop_
_entity_poly.entity_id
_entity_poly.type
_entity_poly.pdbx_seq_one_letter_code
_entity_poly.pdbx_strand_id
1 'polypeptide(L)'
;MFNRVSIDDIFTRLSLNTAGNKIFEDPNLMTWAVFVTKVEKKNPEDIILAKLNSQYAPESLASMIEAAKKVSSTERFASVLQAQQRQVWFSTGESGDDIFKLLKLDETGTKLFESPQVTTWASYVDEFNKNAPNKKVSMLTLLARRYEEEDLVKMIEAAKKVPSTEDIAVKLQAELKASVGGGKSPENFFKMLKLDDTGEELFKSPAFPTWVSYVDHFNRKNSGEASSIFARLTKIYGEVKLAEMIETAIKTSTAETIAKRLQEQQNLRWLSKQKSPDDVFKLLKLDKLNSAVLSDVKLSAWLSYVKDFNLANPRKEESLLKTLTHQYKEVGAAKIIQQGKELSETKKLAEDLQVAQFTRWFRKGVSDDNIHKLLNVKTLDDPNMAIVDEYIKFYTEMMKTF
;
A
#
# COMPACT_ATOMS: atom_id res chain seq x y z
N MET A 1 43.29 -53.16 -3.08
CA MET A 1 42.51 -51.96 -3.44
C MET A 1 41.04 -52.32 -3.36
N PHE A 2 40.33 -51.89 -2.32
CA PHE A 2 38.88 -52.03 -2.26
C PHE A 2 38.26 -50.80 -2.93
N ASN A 3 37.46 -51.01 -3.98
CA ASN A 3 36.68 -49.94 -4.61
C ASN A 3 35.77 -49.30 -3.55
N ARG A 4 36.07 -48.05 -3.15
CA ARG A 4 35.14 -47.24 -2.38
C ARG A 4 34.00 -46.83 -3.32
N VAL A 5 32.89 -47.57 -3.27
CA VAL A 5 31.68 -47.20 -4.01
C VAL A 5 31.11 -45.93 -3.39
N SER A 6 30.82 -44.91 -4.21
CA SER A 6 30.33 -43.61 -3.73
C SER A 6 28.85 -43.67 -3.34
N ILE A 7 28.41 -42.69 -2.52
CA ILE A 7 27.00 -42.55 -2.13
C ILE A 7 26.08 -42.40 -3.35
N ASP A 8 26.52 -41.65 -4.37
CA ASP A 8 25.79 -41.44 -5.61
C ASP A 8 25.72 -42.69 -6.49
N ASP A 9 26.80 -43.48 -6.53
CA ASP A 9 26.81 -44.75 -7.27
C ASP A 9 25.80 -45.73 -6.69
N ILE A 10 25.71 -45.83 -5.36
CA ILE A 10 24.73 -46.72 -4.72
C ILE A 10 23.30 -46.23 -4.98
N PHE A 11 23.05 -44.91 -4.96
CA PHE A 11 21.73 -44.36 -5.29
C PHE A 11 21.27 -44.78 -6.70
N THR A 12 22.18 -44.70 -7.67
CA THR A 12 21.92 -45.09 -9.07
C THR A 12 21.80 -46.60 -9.24
N ARG A 13 22.66 -47.39 -8.57
CA ARG A 13 22.61 -48.88 -8.62
C ARG A 13 21.33 -49.44 -8.04
N LEU A 14 20.73 -48.74 -7.09
CA LEU A 14 19.42 -49.06 -6.51
C LEU A 14 18.26 -48.53 -7.36
N SER A 15 18.52 -47.98 -8.55
CA SER A 15 17.53 -47.43 -9.48
C SER A 15 16.69 -46.28 -8.92
N LEU A 16 17.13 -45.64 -7.83
CA LEU A 16 16.39 -44.58 -7.15
C LEU A 16 16.28 -43.29 -7.99
N ASN A 17 17.21 -43.07 -8.91
CA ASN A 17 17.16 -41.98 -9.89
C ASN A 17 16.02 -42.14 -10.92
N THR A 18 15.39 -43.32 -10.99
CA THR A 18 14.27 -43.60 -11.90
C THR A 18 12.94 -43.84 -11.16
N ALA A 19 12.93 -43.76 -9.83
CA ALA A 19 11.76 -44.06 -9.00
C ALA A 19 10.63 -43.01 -9.10
N GLY A 20 10.91 -41.83 -9.66
CA GLY A 20 9.93 -40.75 -9.86
C GLY A 20 9.26 -40.32 -8.55
N ASN A 21 8.00 -39.92 -8.59
CA ASN A 21 7.28 -39.39 -7.42
C ASN A 21 6.94 -40.46 -6.35
N LYS A 22 7.26 -41.73 -6.60
CA LYS A 22 7.00 -42.86 -5.68
C LYS A 22 8.26 -43.33 -4.95
N ILE A 23 9.34 -42.56 -4.98
CA ILE A 23 10.62 -42.95 -4.33
C ILE A 23 10.48 -43.32 -2.85
N PHE A 24 9.55 -42.70 -2.13
CA PHE A 24 9.28 -43.03 -0.72
C PHE A 24 8.56 -44.37 -0.52
N GLU A 25 7.91 -44.90 -1.55
CA GLU A 25 7.33 -46.25 -1.54
C GLU A 25 8.38 -47.32 -1.87
N ASP A 26 9.54 -46.93 -2.42
CA ASP A 26 10.62 -47.85 -2.79
C ASP A 26 11.45 -48.25 -1.54
N PRO A 27 11.47 -49.53 -1.13
CA PRO A 27 12.26 -49.99 0.01
C PRO A 27 13.77 -49.78 -0.17
N ASN A 28 14.24 -49.61 -1.41
CA ASN A 28 15.64 -49.30 -1.69
C ASN A 28 16.03 -47.90 -1.20
N LEU A 29 15.08 -46.95 -1.05
CA LEU A 29 15.37 -45.63 -0.50
C LEU A 29 15.83 -45.74 0.95
N MET A 30 15.15 -46.56 1.76
CA MET A 30 15.54 -46.83 3.15
C MET A 30 16.88 -47.56 3.23
N THR A 31 17.11 -48.51 2.30
CA THR A 31 18.40 -49.22 2.21
C THR A 31 19.54 -48.24 1.92
N TRP A 32 19.33 -47.33 0.98
CA TRP A 32 20.30 -46.29 0.65
C TRP A 32 20.51 -45.31 1.82
N ALA A 33 19.46 -44.85 2.49
CA ALA A 33 19.57 -43.97 3.65
C ALA A 33 20.38 -44.62 4.78
N VAL A 34 20.16 -45.91 5.06
CA VAL A 34 20.96 -46.68 6.03
C VAL A 34 22.42 -46.80 5.57
N PHE A 35 22.69 -46.94 4.27
CA PHE A 35 24.05 -46.89 3.75
C PHE A 35 24.69 -45.51 3.98
N VAL A 36 23.99 -44.41 3.71
CA VAL A 36 24.50 -43.05 3.95
C VAL A 36 24.87 -42.84 5.42
N THR A 37 24.01 -43.23 6.37
CA THR A 37 24.31 -43.15 7.82
C THR A 37 25.48 -44.03 8.29
N LYS A 38 25.84 -45.06 7.51
CA LYS A 38 27.05 -45.87 7.77
C LYS A 38 28.31 -45.18 7.28
N VAL A 39 28.24 -44.47 6.15
CA VAL A 39 29.39 -43.82 5.50
C VAL A 39 29.65 -42.43 6.06
N GLU A 40 28.62 -41.60 6.23
CA GLU A 40 28.69 -40.27 6.81
C GLU A 40 28.18 -40.29 8.26
N LYS A 41 28.96 -39.71 9.18
CA LYS A 41 28.70 -39.75 10.63
C LYS A 41 28.29 -38.43 11.22
N LYS A 42 28.55 -37.30 10.56
CA LYS A 42 28.19 -35.98 11.08
C LYS A 42 26.75 -35.62 10.73
N ASN A 43 26.45 -35.48 9.44
CA ASN A 43 25.13 -35.03 8.97
C ASN A 43 24.65 -35.88 7.78
N PRO A 44 24.39 -37.18 7.96
CA PRO A 44 23.90 -38.02 6.86
C PRO A 44 22.57 -37.52 6.28
N GLU A 45 21.73 -36.85 7.06
CA GLU A 45 20.46 -36.26 6.63
C GLU A 45 20.65 -35.14 5.60
N ASP A 46 21.69 -34.32 5.75
CA ASP A 46 22.04 -33.27 4.77
C ASP A 46 22.35 -33.88 3.40
N ILE A 47 23.10 -34.98 3.38
CA ILE A 47 23.46 -35.68 2.13
C ILE A 47 22.22 -36.30 1.48
N ILE A 48 21.38 -36.96 2.28
CA ILE A 48 20.13 -37.58 1.81
C ILE A 48 19.23 -36.50 1.20
N LEU A 49 19.00 -35.40 1.93
CA LEU A 49 18.15 -34.31 1.48
C LEU A 49 18.73 -33.59 0.26
N ALA A 50 20.04 -33.30 0.23
CA ALA A 50 20.70 -32.68 -0.92
C ALA A 50 20.55 -33.53 -2.18
N LYS A 51 20.69 -34.86 -2.04
CA LYS A 51 20.49 -35.78 -3.16
C LYS A 51 19.04 -35.74 -3.67
N LEU A 52 18.06 -35.75 -2.77
CA LEU A 52 16.64 -35.66 -3.16
C LEU A 52 16.31 -34.30 -3.79
N ASN A 53 16.84 -33.19 -3.26
CA ASN A 53 16.71 -31.85 -3.85
C ASN A 53 17.32 -31.77 -5.26
N SER A 54 18.30 -32.61 -5.60
CA SER A 54 18.85 -32.68 -6.95
C SER A 54 17.93 -33.41 -7.95
N GLN A 55 16.89 -34.10 -7.48
CA GLN A 55 15.97 -34.90 -8.29
C GLN A 55 14.58 -34.26 -8.39
N TYR A 56 14.17 -33.50 -7.38
CA TYR A 56 12.81 -32.98 -7.25
C TYR A 56 12.82 -31.49 -7.00
N ALA A 57 11.85 -30.78 -7.60
CA ALA A 57 11.61 -29.38 -7.27
C ALA A 57 11.21 -29.24 -5.78
N PRO A 58 11.59 -28.15 -5.09
CA PRO A 58 11.41 -28.03 -3.64
C PRO A 58 9.97 -28.24 -3.15
N GLU A 59 8.97 -27.71 -3.86
CA GLU A 59 7.54 -27.88 -3.56
C GLU A 59 7.08 -29.34 -3.75
N SER A 60 7.63 -30.01 -4.77
CA SER A 60 7.30 -31.40 -5.06
C SER A 60 7.87 -32.32 -3.99
N LEU A 61 9.12 -32.09 -3.59
CA LEU A 61 9.77 -32.86 -2.53
C LEU A 61 9.06 -32.66 -1.18
N ALA A 62 8.73 -31.42 -0.82
CA ALA A 62 7.98 -31.13 0.40
C ALA A 62 6.61 -31.87 0.43
N SER A 63 5.92 -31.93 -0.72
CA SER A 63 4.67 -32.69 -0.87
C SER A 63 4.86 -34.20 -0.75
N MET A 64 5.91 -34.75 -1.36
CA MET A 64 6.25 -36.17 -1.24
C MET A 64 6.57 -36.55 0.20
N ILE A 65 7.32 -35.70 0.93
CA ILE A 65 7.64 -35.91 2.34
C ILE A 65 6.36 -35.86 3.20
N GLU A 66 5.47 -34.89 2.99
CA GLU A 66 4.19 -34.80 3.71
C GLU A 66 3.27 -36.01 3.45
N ALA A 67 3.25 -36.53 2.22
CA ALA A 67 2.53 -37.75 1.91
C ALA A 67 3.15 -38.96 2.64
N ALA A 68 4.48 -39.08 2.63
CA ALA A 68 5.19 -40.16 3.30
C ALA A 68 5.00 -40.13 4.82
N LYS A 69 4.86 -38.95 5.45
CA LYS A 69 4.54 -38.84 6.89
C LYS A 69 3.21 -39.48 7.29
N LYS A 70 2.27 -39.61 6.35
CA LYS A 70 0.95 -40.22 6.60
C LYS A 70 0.98 -41.76 6.55
N VAL A 71 2.11 -42.35 6.15
CA VAL A 71 2.28 -43.80 6.00
C VAL A 71 3.16 -44.33 7.13
N SER A 72 2.64 -45.27 7.92
CA SER A 72 3.29 -45.76 9.15
C SER A 72 4.71 -46.30 8.95
N SER A 73 5.00 -46.89 7.79
CA SER A 73 6.32 -47.47 7.48
C SER A 73 7.39 -46.43 7.15
N THR A 74 7.00 -45.23 6.70
CA THR A 74 7.91 -44.16 6.28
C THR A 74 7.83 -42.91 7.15
N GLU A 75 6.86 -42.85 8.06
CA GLU A 75 6.60 -41.72 8.96
C GLU A 75 7.87 -41.17 9.61
N ARG A 76 8.61 -42.01 10.33
CA ARG A 76 9.84 -41.58 11.04
C ARG A 76 10.88 -41.00 10.09
N PHE A 77 11.10 -41.62 8.94
CA PHE A 77 12.10 -41.18 7.97
C PHE A 77 11.69 -39.85 7.33
N ALA A 78 10.42 -39.74 6.92
CA ALA A 78 9.87 -38.52 6.36
C ALA A 78 9.86 -37.36 7.37
N SER A 79 9.53 -37.63 8.63
CA SER A 79 9.61 -36.64 9.72
C SER A 79 11.03 -36.10 9.91
N VAL A 80 12.06 -36.96 9.85
CA VAL A 80 13.48 -36.54 9.89
C VAL A 80 13.83 -35.66 8.69
N LEU A 81 13.45 -36.06 7.48
CA LEU A 81 13.74 -35.27 6.28
C LEU A 81 13.03 -33.93 6.27
N GLN A 82 11.79 -33.85 6.77
CA GLN A 82 11.08 -32.58 6.86
C GLN A 82 11.74 -31.63 7.86
N ALA A 83 12.22 -32.16 8.99
CA ALA A 83 12.98 -31.36 9.95
C ALA A 83 14.28 -30.84 9.32
N GLN A 84 15.02 -31.71 8.62
CA GLN A 84 16.23 -31.30 7.91
C GLN A 84 15.94 -30.24 6.84
N GLN A 85 14.83 -30.39 6.11
CA GLN A 85 14.42 -29.44 5.08
C GLN A 85 14.21 -28.04 5.66
N ARG A 86 13.51 -27.93 6.79
CA ARG A 86 13.31 -26.64 7.50
C ARG A 86 14.61 -26.08 8.05
N GLN A 87 15.51 -26.93 8.55
CA GLN A 87 16.82 -26.50 9.04
C GLN A 87 17.68 -25.93 7.91
N VAL A 88 17.68 -26.57 6.74
CA VAL A 88 18.37 -26.07 5.54
C VAL A 88 17.82 -24.71 5.14
N TRP A 89 16.49 -24.56 4.99
CA TRP A 89 15.85 -23.28 4.69
C TRP A 89 16.22 -22.17 5.68
N PHE A 90 16.24 -22.48 6.98
CA PHE A 90 16.64 -21.55 8.01
C PHE A 90 18.11 -21.13 7.86
N SER A 91 19.01 -22.09 7.61
CA SER A 91 20.45 -21.86 7.49
C SER A 91 20.84 -21.06 6.24
N THR A 92 20.07 -21.18 5.16
CA THR A 92 20.26 -20.40 3.92
C THR A 92 19.62 -19.01 3.99
N GLY A 93 18.93 -18.69 5.09
CA GLY A 93 18.37 -17.38 5.36
C GLY A 93 17.02 -17.13 4.69
N GLU A 94 16.32 -18.17 4.27
CA GLU A 94 14.99 -18.05 3.65
C GLU A 94 14.00 -17.41 4.62
N SER A 95 13.26 -16.40 4.18
CA SER A 95 12.22 -15.80 5.01
C SER A 95 10.94 -16.66 5.00
N GLY A 96 10.02 -16.37 5.92
CA GLY A 96 8.68 -16.97 5.88
C GLY A 96 7.93 -16.64 4.58
N ASP A 97 8.23 -15.52 3.92
CA ASP A 97 7.66 -15.17 2.61
C ASP A 97 8.30 -15.97 1.46
N ASP A 98 9.61 -16.23 1.54
CA ASP A 98 10.32 -17.02 0.53
C ASP A 98 9.84 -18.48 0.56
N ILE A 99 9.71 -19.07 1.75
CA ILE A 99 9.17 -20.42 1.90
C ILE A 99 7.69 -20.51 1.50
N PHE A 100 6.91 -19.45 1.72
CA PHE A 100 5.52 -19.41 1.27
C PHE A 100 5.42 -19.55 -0.26
N LYS A 101 6.26 -18.81 -1.00
CA LYS A 101 6.32 -18.88 -2.47
C LYS A 101 6.96 -20.15 -2.98
N LEU A 102 8.05 -20.60 -2.35
CA LEU A 102 8.73 -21.84 -2.69
C LEU A 102 7.78 -23.04 -2.61
N LEU A 103 6.82 -23.02 -1.69
CA LEU A 103 5.78 -24.05 -1.54
C LEU A 103 4.52 -23.80 -2.39
N LYS A 104 4.54 -22.80 -3.29
CA LYS A 104 3.42 -22.38 -4.14
C LYS A 104 2.13 -22.07 -3.39
N LEU A 105 2.25 -21.58 -2.16
CA LEU A 105 1.08 -21.20 -1.35
C LEU A 105 0.41 -19.92 -1.86
N ASP A 106 1.15 -19.06 -2.56
CA ASP A 106 0.64 -17.85 -3.20
C ASP A 106 -0.28 -18.13 -4.40
N GLU A 107 -0.20 -19.32 -5.00
CA GLU A 107 -1.07 -19.75 -6.09
C GLU A 107 -2.42 -20.33 -5.59
N THR A 108 -2.56 -20.56 -4.28
CA THR A 108 -3.74 -21.26 -3.71
C THR A 108 -4.97 -20.37 -3.55
N GLY A 109 -4.82 -19.05 -3.60
CA GLY A 109 -5.90 -18.11 -3.34
C GLY A 109 -6.58 -18.39 -1.99
N THR A 110 -7.91 -18.38 -1.95
CA THR A 110 -8.70 -18.62 -0.73
C THR A 110 -8.68 -20.08 -0.25
N LYS A 111 -8.09 -21.00 -1.02
CA LYS A 111 -7.94 -22.43 -0.68
C LYS A 111 -6.64 -22.75 0.06
N LEU A 112 -5.96 -21.74 0.61
CA LEU A 112 -4.69 -21.89 1.31
C LEU A 112 -4.68 -23.03 2.33
N PHE A 113 -5.69 -23.10 3.20
CA PHE A 113 -5.76 -24.10 4.26
C PHE A 113 -6.18 -25.50 3.76
N GLU A 114 -6.59 -25.62 2.50
CA GLU A 114 -6.77 -26.93 1.84
C GLU A 114 -5.43 -27.48 1.32
N SER A 115 -4.41 -26.62 1.15
CA SER A 115 -3.08 -27.06 0.72
C SER A 115 -2.37 -27.83 1.83
N PRO A 116 -1.87 -29.05 1.57
CA PRO A 116 -1.09 -29.79 2.56
C PRO A 116 0.23 -29.09 2.90
N GLN A 117 0.70 -28.15 2.08
CA GLN A 117 1.94 -27.41 2.34
C GLN A 117 1.80 -26.32 3.40
N VAL A 118 0.57 -25.95 3.79
CA VAL A 118 0.35 -24.90 4.80
C VAL A 118 0.90 -25.30 6.16
N THR A 119 0.88 -26.59 6.50
CA THR A 119 1.42 -27.13 7.76
C THR A 119 2.95 -27.10 7.76
N THR A 120 3.58 -27.42 6.62
CA THR A 120 5.04 -27.30 6.42
C THR A 120 5.49 -25.85 6.60
N TRP A 121 4.80 -24.91 5.97
CA TRP A 121 5.08 -23.48 6.10
C TRP A 121 4.89 -22.97 7.55
N ALA A 122 3.77 -23.31 8.20
CA ALA A 122 3.52 -22.90 9.57
C ALA A 122 4.58 -23.43 10.53
N SER A 123 4.98 -24.70 10.36
CA SER A 123 6.06 -25.33 11.15
C SER A 123 7.40 -24.62 10.93
N TYR A 124 7.68 -24.21 9.70
CA TYR A 124 8.88 -23.42 9.38
C TYR A 124 8.89 -22.07 10.08
N VAL A 125 7.78 -21.32 10.03
CA VAL A 125 7.67 -20.02 10.71
C VAL A 125 7.86 -20.17 12.22
N ASP A 126 7.34 -21.24 12.82
CA ASP A 126 7.49 -21.51 14.25
C ASP A 126 8.94 -21.81 14.65
N GLU A 127 9.62 -22.62 13.85
CA GLU A 127 11.02 -22.95 14.04
C GLU A 127 11.94 -21.74 13.81
N PHE A 128 11.67 -20.96 12.76
CA PHE A 128 12.35 -19.68 12.49
C PHE A 128 12.22 -18.73 13.69
N ASN A 129 11.01 -18.59 14.24
CA ASN A 129 10.75 -17.72 15.40
C ASN A 129 11.43 -18.20 16.68
N LYS A 130 11.60 -19.52 16.83
CA LYS A 130 12.31 -20.13 17.96
C LYS A 130 13.82 -19.92 17.85
N ASN A 131 14.37 -20.08 16.65
CA ASN A 131 15.82 -20.03 16.40
C ASN A 131 16.34 -18.60 16.16
N ALA A 132 15.48 -17.67 15.76
CA ALA A 132 15.81 -16.25 15.57
C ALA A 132 14.88 -15.33 16.38
N PRO A 133 14.97 -15.32 17.73
CA PRO A 133 14.04 -14.61 18.60
C PRO A 133 13.99 -13.09 18.36
N ASN A 134 15.08 -12.50 17.86
CA ASN A 134 15.18 -11.07 17.53
C ASN A 134 14.60 -10.72 16.15
N LYS A 135 14.26 -11.71 15.33
CA LYS A 135 13.72 -11.53 13.97
C LYS A 135 12.32 -12.12 13.81
N LYS A 136 11.61 -12.36 14.93
CA LYS A 136 10.32 -13.05 14.92
C LYS A 136 9.32 -12.40 13.95
N VAL A 137 8.60 -13.24 13.21
CA VAL A 137 7.53 -12.87 12.28
C VAL A 137 6.20 -13.47 12.74
N SER A 138 5.09 -12.77 12.51
CA SER A 138 3.74 -13.30 12.81
C SER A 138 3.13 -13.92 11.57
N MET A 139 2.55 -15.12 11.71
CA MET A 139 1.84 -15.78 10.61
C MET A 139 0.65 -14.94 10.16
N LEU A 140 -0.12 -14.36 11.09
CA LEU A 140 -1.22 -13.46 10.76
C LEU A 140 -0.76 -12.28 9.88
N THR A 141 0.42 -11.72 10.14
CA THR A 141 0.97 -10.61 9.33
C THR A 141 1.29 -11.05 7.91
N LEU A 142 1.92 -12.22 7.77
CA LEU A 142 2.30 -12.76 6.47
C LEU A 142 1.03 -13.04 5.64
N LEU A 143 -0.03 -13.53 6.26
CA LEU A 143 -1.31 -13.75 5.59
C LEU A 143 -2.07 -12.45 5.29
N ALA A 144 -2.10 -11.49 6.22
CA ALA A 144 -2.81 -10.21 6.05
C ALA A 144 -2.25 -9.33 4.90
N ARG A 145 -1.02 -9.60 4.43
CA ARG A 145 -0.46 -8.95 3.22
C ARG A 145 -1.08 -9.46 1.92
N ARG A 146 -1.80 -10.58 1.94
CA ARG A 146 -2.25 -11.34 0.76
C ARG A 146 -3.77 -11.48 0.68
N TYR A 147 -4.45 -11.36 1.81
CA TYR A 147 -5.89 -11.58 1.93
C TYR A 147 -6.56 -10.38 2.57
N GLU A 148 -7.71 -10.00 2.05
CA GLU A 148 -8.61 -9.05 2.70
C GLU A 148 -9.09 -9.61 4.05
N GLU A 149 -9.32 -8.72 5.03
CA GLU A 149 -9.61 -9.12 6.42
C GLU A 149 -10.83 -10.03 6.52
N GLU A 150 -11.91 -9.69 5.82
CA GLU A 150 -13.15 -10.45 5.86
C GLU A 150 -12.94 -11.88 5.31
N ASP A 151 -12.17 -12.02 4.24
CA ASP A 151 -11.86 -13.32 3.65
C ASP A 151 -10.89 -14.12 4.52
N LEU A 152 -9.86 -13.46 5.08
CA LEU A 152 -8.91 -14.11 5.98
C LEU A 152 -9.59 -14.65 7.25
N VAL A 153 -10.53 -13.89 7.83
CA VAL A 153 -11.32 -14.35 8.98
C VAL A 153 -12.17 -15.55 8.61
N LYS A 154 -12.87 -15.52 7.46
CA LYS A 154 -13.66 -16.66 6.98
C LYS A 154 -12.78 -17.90 6.75
N MET A 155 -11.61 -17.72 6.15
CA MET A 155 -10.64 -18.79 5.92
C MET A 155 -10.16 -19.40 7.24
N ILE A 156 -9.86 -18.58 8.26
CA ILE A 156 -9.45 -19.04 9.59
C ILE A 156 -10.60 -19.82 10.28
N GLU A 157 -11.83 -19.33 10.22
CA GLU A 157 -13.00 -20.03 10.78
C GLU A 157 -13.27 -21.37 10.09
N ALA A 158 -13.05 -21.46 8.78
CA ALA A 158 -13.14 -22.70 8.04
C ALA A 158 -12.01 -23.67 8.43
N ALA A 159 -10.77 -23.18 8.48
CA ALA A 159 -9.59 -23.97 8.84
C ALA A 159 -9.69 -24.57 10.26
N LYS A 160 -10.33 -23.86 11.19
CA LYS A 160 -10.58 -24.35 12.56
C LYS A 160 -11.44 -25.60 12.61
N LYS A 161 -12.33 -25.79 11.63
CA LYS A 161 -13.24 -26.96 11.57
C LYS A 161 -12.57 -28.21 11.00
N VAL A 162 -11.34 -28.08 10.50
CA VAL A 162 -10.60 -29.16 9.85
C VAL A 162 -9.45 -29.60 10.78
N PRO A 163 -9.40 -30.87 11.23
CA PRO A 163 -8.42 -31.33 12.23
C PRO A 163 -6.96 -31.05 11.86
N SER A 164 -6.58 -31.15 10.58
CA SER A 164 -5.20 -30.91 10.14
C SER A 164 -4.75 -29.45 10.20
N THR A 165 -5.69 -28.50 10.32
CA THR A 165 -5.42 -27.05 10.35
C THR A 165 -5.96 -26.37 11.59
N GLU A 166 -6.57 -27.12 12.51
CA GLU A 166 -7.17 -26.58 13.72
C GLU A 166 -6.15 -25.81 14.57
N ASP A 167 -4.98 -26.39 14.84
CA ASP A 167 -3.94 -25.74 15.64
C ASP A 167 -3.44 -24.43 15.00
N ILE A 168 -3.29 -24.42 13.68
CA ILE A 168 -2.90 -23.21 12.93
C ILE A 168 -3.98 -22.15 13.07
N ALA A 169 -5.25 -22.53 12.89
CA ALA A 169 -6.38 -21.63 12.99
C ALA A 169 -6.55 -21.07 14.42
N VAL A 170 -6.39 -21.90 15.44
CA VAL A 170 -6.42 -21.50 16.86
C VAL A 170 -5.30 -20.49 17.14
N LYS A 171 -4.10 -20.74 16.62
CA LYS A 171 -2.98 -19.80 16.75
C LYS A 171 -3.24 -18.48 16.03
N LEU A 172 -3.76 -18.51 14.81
CA LEU A 172 -4.14 -17.30 14.07
C LEU A 172 -5.26 -16.53 14.78
N GLN A 173 -6.25 -17.22 15.36
CA GLN A 173 -7.27 -16.61 16.22
C GLN A 173 -6.66 -16.00 17.47
N ALA A 174 -5.66 -16.65 18.08
CA ALA A 174 -4.94 -16.11 19.23
C ALA A 174 -4.10 -14.89 18.85
N GLU A 175 -3.42 -14.88 17.69
CA GLU A 175 -2.72 -13.71 17.15
C GLU A 175 -3.71 -12.59 16.82
N LEU A 176 -4.88 -12.90 16.26
CA LEU A 176 -5.94 -11.93 15.96
C LEU A 176 -6.50 -11.36 17.27
N LYS A 177 -6.82 -12.21 18.25
CA LYS A 177 -7.28 -11.82 19.57
C LYS A 177 -6.21 -11.08 20.36
N ALA A 178 -4.94 -11.39 20.21
CA ALA A 178 -3.85 -10.61 20.80
C ALA A 178 -3.66 -9.26 20.09
N SER A 179 -3.94 -9.19 18.79
CA SER A 179 -3.94 -7.95 18.02
C SER A 179 -5.14 -7.05 18.38
N VAL A 180 -6.27 -7.64 18.77
CA VAL A 180 -7.51 -6.95 19.16
C VAL A 180 -7.60 -6.67 20.67
N GLY A 181 -7.20 -7.63 21.51
CA GLY A 181 -7.30 -7.63 22.98
C GLY A 181 -5.98 -7.40 23.72
N GLY A 182 -4.85 -7.37 23.01
CA GLY A 182 -3.53 -7.08 23.59
C GLY A 182 -3.13 -5.60 23.55
N GLY A 183 -4.03 -4.68 23.22
CA GLY A 183 -3.72 -3.24 23.25
C GLY A 183 -2.59 -2.82 22.28
N LYS A 184 -2.37 -3.53 21.16
CA LYS A 184 -1.52 -2.99 20.11
C LYS A 184 -2.28 -1.86 19.44
N SER A 185 -1.93 -0.65 19.83
CA SER A 185 -2.52 0.55 19.27
C SER A 185 -2.31 0.58 17.74
N PRO A 186 -3.18 1.26 16.96
CA PRO A 186 -3.02 1.42 15.52
C PRO A 186 -1.62 1.84 15.07
N GLU A 187 -0.84 2.51 15.93
CA GLU A 187 0.59 2.80 15.78
C GLU A 187 1.42 1.54 15.54
N ASN A 188 1.25 0.52 16.39
CA ASN A 188 2.08 -0.68 16.36
C ASN A 188 1.73 -1.53 15.14
N PHE A 189 0.46 -1.57 14.74
CA PHE A 189 0.05 -2.27 13.52
C PHE A 189 0.56 -1.56 12.26
N PHE A 190 0.59 -0.22 12.26
CA PHE A 190 1.20 0.57 11.17
C PHE A 190 2.67 0.18 10.94
N LYS A 191 3.46 0.11 12.01
CA LYS A 191 4.89 -0.29 11.97
C LYS A 191 5.09 -1.76 11.58
N MET A 192 4.21 -2.64 12.07
CA MET A 192 4.27 -4.07 11.76
C MET A 192 4.02 -4.35 10.28
N LEU A 193 3.17 -3.54 9.64
CA LEU A 193 2.95 -3.55 8.20
C LEU A 193 4.04 -2.80 7.42
N LYS A 194 5.08 -2.29 8.08
CA LYS A 194 6.18 -1.49 7.52
C LYS A 194 5.68 -0.27 6.75
N LEU A 195 4.56 0.29 7.16
CA LEU A 195 4.00 1.48 6.51
C LEU A 195 4.82 2.74 6.84
N ASP A 196 5.63 2.71 7.91
CA ASP A 196 6.63 3.72 8.22
C ASP A 196 7.84 3.73 7.26
N ASP A 197 8.13 2.59 6.62
CA ASP A 197 9.20 2.49 5.61
C ASP A 197 8.76 2.96 4.22
N THR A 198 7.45 3.18 4.01
CA THR A 198 6.90 3.52 2.67
C THR A 198 7.15 4.95 2.23
N GLY A 199 7.43 5.87 3.16
CA GLY A 199 7.61 7.29 2.86
C GLY A 199 6.43 7.88 2.07
N GLU A 200 6.72 8.62 1.00
CA GLU A 200 5.69 9.28 0.17
C GLU A 200 4.86 8.29 -0.67
N GLU A 201 5.25 7.01 -0.71
CA GLU A 201 4.58 5.96 -1.48
C GLU A 201 3.54 5.18 -0.66
N LEU A 202 3.17 5.67 0.53
CA LEU A 202 2.20 5.05 1.43
C LEU A 202 0.90 4.64 0.73
N PHE A 203 0.33 5.53 -0.10
CA PHE A 203 -0.94 5.30 -0.79
C PHE A 203 -0.85 4.27 -1.93
N LYS A 204 0.37 3.88 -2.36
CA LYS A 204 0.59 2.79 -3.31
C LYS A 204 0.86 1.45 -2.61
N SER A 205 1.07 1.46 -1.29
CA SER A 205 1.30 0.24 -0.53
C SER A 205 0.03 -0.61 -0.47
N PRO A 206 0.08 -1.90 -0.88
CA PRO A 206 -1.08 -2.79 -0.77
C PRO A 206 -1.46 -3.07 0.69
N ALA A 207 -0.58 -2.82 1.66
CA ALA A 207 -0.87 -3.00 3.08
C ALA A 207 -1.59 -1.79 3.73
N PHE A 208 -1.68 -0.64 3.02
CA PHE A 208 -2.30 0.56 3.58
C PHE A 208 -3.83 0.40 3.79
N PRO A 209 -4.62 -0.14 2.84
CA PRO A 209 -6.04 -0.43 3.07
C PRO A 209 -6.28 -1.36 4.25
N THR A 210 -5.46 -2.40 4.41
CA THR A 210 -5.53 -3.33 5.55
C THR A 210 -5.39 -2.60 6.89
N TRP A 211 -4.44 -1.68 6.99
CA TRP A 211 -4.27 -0.88 8.20
C TRP A 211 -5.46 0.05 8.46
N VAL A 212 -6.03 0.67 7.42
CA VAL A 212 -7.21 1.55 7.54
C VAL A 212 -8.42 0.77 8.09
N SER A 213 -8.70 -0.42 7.53
CA SER A 213 -9.77 -1.30 8.01
C SER A 213 -9.57 -1.69 9.49
N TYR A 214 -8.33 -1.99 9.88
CA TYR A 214 -8.00 -2.28 11.27
C TYR A 214 -8.30 -1.09 12.20
N VAL A 215 -7.93 0.14 11.83
CA VAL A 215 -8.23 1.33 12.65
C VAL A 215 -9.74 1.54 12.79
N ASP A 216 -10.51 1.31 11.73
CA ASP A 216 -11.97 1.40 11.78
C ASP A 216 -12.58 0.37 12.73
N HIS A 217 -12.11 -0.88 12.67
CA HIS A 217 -12.54 -1.92 13.59
C HIS A 217 -12.19 -1.56 15.04
N PHE A 218 -10.95 -1.13 15.27
CA PHE A 218 -10.46 -0.71 16.58
C PHE A 218 -11.33 0.40 17.18
N ASN A 219 -11.64 1.43 16.41
CA ASN A 219 -12.44 2.58 16.85
C ASN A 219 -13.88 2.21 17.19
N ARG A 220 -14.50 1.27 16.45
CA ARG A 220 -15.85 0.78 16.75
C ARG A 220 -15.94 0.07 18.10
N LYS A 221 -14.85 -0.56 18.54
CA LYS A 221 -14.79 -1.32 19.79
C LYS A 221 -14.26 -0.51 20.97
N ASN A 222 -13.52 0.57 20.70
CA ASN A 222 -12.86 1.39 21.71
C ASN A 222 -13.22 2.87 21.52
N SER A 223 -14.50 3.23 21.71
CA SER A 223 -15.00 4.60 21.45
C SER A 223 -14.32 5.68 22.30
N GLY A 224 -13.84 5.34 23.50
CA GLY A 224 -13.08 6.23 24.38
C GLY A 224 -11.59 6.40 24.02
N GLU A 225 -11.06 5.56 23.13
CA GLU A 225 -9.64 5.55 22.73
C GLU A 225 -9.49 5.65 21.20
N ALA A 226 -10.48 6.25 20.53
CA ALA A 226 -10.53 6.29 19.08
C ALA A 226 -9.27 6.94 18.48
N SER A 227 -8.60 6.20 17.59
CA SER A 227 -7.42 6.64 16.85
C SER A 227 -7.83 7.27 15.52
N SER A 228 -7.39 8.50 15.27
CA SER A 228 -7.61 9.17 13.99
C SER A 228 -6.49 8.85 12.99
N ILE A 229 -6.88 8.25 11.85
CA ILE A 229 -5.98 8.01 10.72
C ILE A 229 -5.37 9.32 10.24
N PHE A 230 -6.20 10.33 9.93
CA PHE A 230 -5.73 11.62 9.44
C PHE A 230 -4.79 12.32 10.43
N ALA A 231 -5.07 12.28 11.73
CA ALA A 231 -4.20 12.87 12.75
C ALA A 231 -2.81 12.21 12.77
N ARG A 232 -2.75 10.87 12.65
CA ARG A 232 -1.48 10.15 12.53
C ARG A 232 -0.72 10.59 11.29
N LEU A 233 -1.34 10.52 10.12
CA LEU A 233 -0.66 10.85 8.87
C LEU A 233 -0.18 12.30 8.88
N THR A 234 -0.96 13.21 9.48
CA THR A 234 -0.54 14.60 9.66
C THR A 234 0.72 14.70 10.52
N LYS A 235 0.85 13.87 11.57
CA LYS A 235 2.05 13.84 12.42
C LYS A 235 3.29 13.33 11.66
N ILE A 236 3.10 12.44 10.69
CA ILE A 236 4.20 11.84 9.91
C ILE A 236 4.66 12.80 8.80
N TYR A 237 3.73 13.28 7.97
CA TYR A 237 4.06 14.03 6.75
C TYR A 237 3.93 15.55 6.90
N GLY A 238 3.20 16.01 7.92
CA GLY A 238 2.75 17.40 8.02
C GLY A 238 1.52 17.69 7.14
N GLU A 239 0.77 18.75 7.47
CA GLU A 239 -0.51 19.06 6.81
C GLU A 239 -0.35 19.33 5.30
N VAL A 240 0.72 20.03 4.88
CA VAL A 240 0.90 20.42 3.46
C VAL A 240 1.28 19.24 2.58
N LYS A 241 2.24 18.42 3.01
CA LYS A 241 2.69 17.27 2.22
C LYS A 241 1.63 16.18 2.19
N LEU A 242 0.90 15.98 3.29
CA LEU A 242 -0.21 15.05 3.31
C LEU A 242 -1.32 15.47 2.33
N ALA A 243 -1.64 16.76 2.22
CA ALA A 243 -2.60 17.26 1.25
C ALA A 243 -2.19 16.89 -0.19
N GLU A 244 -0.92 17.12 -0.54
CA GLU A 244 -0.37 16.74 -1.85
C GLU A 244 -0.48 15.24 -2.12
N MET A 245 -0.10 14.41 -1.15
CA MET A 245 -0.19 12.95 -1.26
C MET A 245 -1.65 12.47 -1.44
N ILE A 246 -2.60 13.08 -0.72
CA ILE A 246 -4.03 12.77 -0.85
C ILE A 246 -4.54 13.12 -2.25
N GLU A 247 -4.28 14.34 -2.75
CA GLU A 247 -4.77 14.74 -4.08
C GLU A 247 -4.15 13.90 -5.20
N THR A 248 -2.88 13.53 -5.08
CA THR A 248 -2.25 12.60 -6.03
C THR A 248 -2.92 11.23 -5.95
N ALA A 249 -3.15 10.70 -4.75
CA ALA A 249 -3.80 9.40 -4.58
C ALA A 249 -5.24 9.36 -5.12
N ILE A 250 -5.99 10.46 -5.03
CA ILE A 250 -7.33 10.58 -5.63
C ILE A 250 -7.27 10.44 -7.16
N LYS A 251 -6.19 10.91 -7.80
CA LYS A 251 -6.05 10.89 -9.26
C LYS A 251 -5.46 9.58 -9.80
N THR A 252 -4.60 8.90 -9.04
CA THR A 252 -3.71 7.87 -9.60
C THR A 252 -3.62 6.56 -8.81
N SER A 253 -4.25 6.44 -7.63
CA SER A 253 -4.08 5.26 -6.77
C SER A 253 -5.34 4.39 -6.70
N THR A 254 -5.14 3.08 -6.49
CA THR A 254 -6.20 2.13 -6.11
C THR A 254 -6.81 2.47 -4.74
N ALA A 255 -6.16 3.33 -3.95
CA ALA A 255 -6.65 3.84 -2.67
C ALA A 255 -7.53 5.11 -2.77
N GLU A 256 -8.09 5.43 -3.95
CA GLU A 256 -8.90 6.64 -4.19
C GLU A 256 -9.98 6.86 -3.14
N THR A 257 -10.76 5.84 -2.78
CA THR A 257 -11.85 5.93 -1.79
C THR A 257 -11.33 6.34 -0.41
N ILE A 258 -10.19 5.78 0.00
CA ILE A 258 -9.55 6.13 1.28
C ILE A 258 -9.02 7.56 1.21
N ALA A 259 -8.42 7.96 0.08
CA ALA A 259 -7.90 9.32 -0.10
C ALA A 259 -9.02 10.37 -0.05
N LYS A 260 -10.16 10.13 -0.70
CA LYS A 260 -11.36 10.99 -0.60
C LYS A 260 -11.86 11.14 0.84
N ARG A 261 -11.95 10.03 1.58
CA ARG A 261 -12.31 10.05 3.00
C ARG A 261 -11.31 10.87 3.84
N LEU A 262 -10.02 10.82 3.54
CA LEU A 262 -9.01 11.62 4.23
C LEU A 262 -9.08 13.11 3.85
N GLN A 263 -9.41 13.43 2.58
CA GLN A 263 -9.68 14.81 2.14
C GLN A 263 -10.85 15.42 2.92
N GLU A 264 -11.93 14.66 3.14
CA GLU A 264 -13.06 15.11 3.98
C GLU A 264 -12.63 15.39 5.43
N GLN A 265 -11.83 14.48 6.03
CA GLN A 265 -11.30 14.69 7.38
C GLN A 265 -10.37 15.90 7.47
N GLN A 266 -9.59 16.16 6.42
CA GLN A 266 -8.76 17.35 6.28
C GLN A 266 -9.58 18.63 6.24
N ASN A 267 -10.63 18.67 5.41
CA ASN A 267 -11.54 19.81 5.30
C ASN A 267 -12.24 20.08 6.64
N LEU A 268 -12.78 19.04 7.28
CA LEU A 268 -13.40 19.14 8.61
C LEU A 268 -12.42 19.68 9.65
N ARG A 269 -11.15 19.25 9.62
CA ARG A 269 -10.14 19.78 10.55
C ARG A 269 -9.88 21.27 10.30
N TRP A 270 -9.74 21.70 9.05
CA TRP A 270 -9.57 23.11 8.73
C TRP A 270 -10.77 23.96 9.13
N LEU A 271 -12.00 23.47 8.91
CA LEU A 271 -13.24 24.10 9.38
C LEU A 271 -13.29 24.19 10.92
N SER A 272 -12.96 23.11 11.63
CA SER A 272 -12.96 23.09 13.10
C SER A 272 -11.97 24.09 13.71
N LYS A 273 -10.85 24.35 13.02
CA LYS A 273 -9.86 25.36 13.37
C LYS A 273 -10.24 26.77 12.90
N GLN A 274 -11.45 26.95 12.34
CA GLN A 274 -11.97 28.21 11.82
C GLN A 274 -11.03 28.89 10.81
N LYS A 275 -10.31 28.10 10.01
CA LYS A 275 -9.49 28.67 8.93
C LYS A 275 -10.39 29.33 7.90
N SER A 276 -9.95 30.44 7.32
CA SER A 276 -10.55 30.98 6.11
C SER A 276 -9.96 30.29 4.87
N PRO A 277 -10.62 30.36 3.71
CA PRO A 277 -10.01 29.94 2.45
C PRO A 277 -8.65 30.59 2.19
N ASP A 278 -8.48 31.88 2.51
CA ASP A 278 -7.19 32.56 2.39
C ASP A 278 -6.11 31.93 3.29
N ASP A 279 -6.46 31.54 4.52
CA ASP A 279 -5.53 30.86 5.43
C ASP A 279 -5.12 29.49 4.90
N VAL A 280 -6.06 28.73 4.31
CA VAL A 280 -5.77 27.43 3.71
C VAL A 280 -4.94 27.60 2.44
N PHE A 281 -5.21 28.63 1.63
CA PHE A 281 -4.44 28.94 0.42
C PHE A 281 -2.96 29.19 0.76
N LYS A 282 -2.70 30.02 1.79
CA LYS A 282 -1.35 30.27 2.32
C LYS A 282 -0.73 29.04 2.97
N LEU A 283 -1.52 28.26 3.73
CA LEU A 283 -1.06 27.01 4.34
C LEU A 283 -0.51 26.05 3.28
N LEU A 284 -1.23 25.92 2.16
CA LEU A 284 -0.84 25.10 1.02
C LEU A 284 0.27 25.72 0.16
N LYS A 285 0.82 26.87 0.58
CA LYS A 285 1.87 27.63 -0.10
C LYS A 285 1.47 28.05 -1.53
N LEU A 286 0.18 28.22 -1.77
CA LEU A 286 -0.37 28.65 -3.06
C LEU A 286 -0.38 30.17 -3.22
N ASP A 287 0.06 30.94 -2.22
CA ASP A 287 0.09 32.41 -2.19
C ASP A 287 1.37 33.02 -2.77
N LYS A 288 2.39 32.20 -3.03
CA LYS A 288 3.64 32.64 -3.67
C LYS A 288 3.43 32.73 -5.17
N LEU A 289 3.78 33.87 -5.77
CA LEU A 289 3.57 34.13 -7.19
C LEU A 289 4.23 33.04 -8.02
N ASN A 290 3.39 32.14 -8.53
CA ASN A 290 3.74 31.02 -9.36
C ASN A 290 2.74 30.99 -10.52
N SER A 291 3.27 31.12 -11.74
CA SER A 291 2.50 31.03 -12.98
C SER A 291 1.74 29.71 -13.12
N ALA A 292 2.21 28.64 -12.46
CA ALA A 292 1.63 27.31 -12.47
C ALA A 292 0.69 27.03 -11.28
N VAL A 293 0.21 28.06 -10.55
CA VAL A 293 -0.69 27.82 -9.41
C VAL A 293 -1.99 27.11 -9.81
N LEU A 294 -2.47 27.31 -11.04
CA LEU A 294 -3.69 26.68 -11.55
C LEU A 294 -3.51 25.18 -11.83
N SER A 295 -2.28 24.71 -12.07
CA SER A 295 -1.96 23.30 -12.28
C SER A 295 -1.40 22.61 -11.03
N ASP A 296 -1.17 23.36 -9.95
CA ASP A 296 -0.71 22.78 -8.69
C ASP A 296 -1.77 21.83 -8.12
N VAL A 297 -1.36 20.59 -7.83
CA VAL A 297 -2.25 19.56 -7.26
C VAL A 297 -2.91 20.03 -5.96
N LYS A 298 -2.24 20.87 -5.17
CA LYS A 298 -2.76 21.43 -3.92
C LYS A 298 -3.92 22.41 -4.15
N LEU A 299 -4.07 22.97 -5.35
CA LEU A 299 -5.23 23.78 -5.69
C LEU A 299 -6.51 22.92 -5.66
N SER A 300 -6.44 21.64 -6.03
CA SER A 300 -7.58 20.72 -5.91
C SER A 300 -8.02 20.53 -4.45
N ALA A 301 -7.06 20.40 -3.51
CA ALA A 301 -7.36 20.36 -2.08
C ALA A 301 -8.02 21.66 -1.59
N TRP A 302 -7.52 22.81 -2.04
CA TRP A 302 -8.09 24.11 -1.69
C TRP A 302 -9.52 24.28 -2.23
N LEU A 303 -9.77 23.90 -3.49
CA LEU A 303 -11.10 23.97 -4.11
C LEU A 303 -12.11 23.07 -3.39
N SER A 304 -11.69 21.86 -3.01
CA SER A 304 -12.50 20.95 -2.18
C SER A 304 -12.87 21.62 -0.86
N TYR A 305 -11.91 22.22 -0.17
CA TYR A 305 -12.16 22.93 1.07
C TYR A 305 -13.10 24.14 0.90
N VAL A 306 -12.94 24.95 -0.14
CA VAL A 306 -13.82 26.12 -0.38
C VAL A 306 -15.25 25.70 -0.59
N LYS A 307 -15.50 24.58 -1.27
CA LYS A 307 -16.84 24.01 -1.42
C LYS A 307 -17.46 23.74 -0.04
N ASP A 308 -16.76 23.05 0.85
CA ASP A 308 -17.26 22.74 2.19
C ASP A 308 -17.39 24.00 3.06
N PHE A 309 -16.45 24.95 2.93
CA PHE A 309 -16.49 26.23 3.64
C PHE A 309 -17.72 27.06 3.24
N ASN A 310 -18.00 27.18 1.94
CA ASN A 310 -19.14 27.94 1.43
C ASN A 310 -20.47 27.30 1.83
N LEU A 311 -20.55 25.95 1.82
CA LEU A 311 -21.71 25.22 2.32
C LEU A 311 -21.96 25.50 3.81
N ALA A 312 -20.90 25.52 4.62
CA ALA A 312 -20.99 25.84 6.04
C ALA A 312 -21.20 27.33 6.33
N ASN A 313 -20.83 28.23 5.41
CA ASN A 313 -20.85 29.68 5.60
C ASN A 313 -21.48 30.45 4.41
N PRO A 314 -22.79 30.29 4.12
CA PRO A 314 -23.41 30.87 2.91
C PRO A 314 -23.31 32.40 2.80
N ARG A 315 -23.14 33.11 3.91
CA ARG A 315 -23.00 34.58 3.94
C ARG A 315 -21.58 35.09 3.70
N LYS A 316 -20.59 34.19 3.67
CA LYS A 316 -19.16 34.51 3.51
C LYS A 316 -18.56 33.77 2.32
N GLU A 317 -19.36 33.59 1.27
CA GLU A 317 -18.96 32.83 0.10
C GLU A 317 -17.64 33.37 -0.48
N GLU A 318 -16.74 32.42 -0.74
CA GLU A 318 -15.42 32.67 -1.30
C GLU A 318 -15.30 32.01 -2.66
N SER A 319 -14.50 32.61 -3.55
CA SER A 319 -14.27 32.07 -4.89
C SER A 319 -12.80 32.12 -5.24
N LEU A 320 -12.39 31.24 -6.16
CA LEU A 320 -11.00 31.20 -6.62
C LEU A 320 -10.55 32.57 -7.15
N LEU A 321 -11.38 33.26 -7.94
CA LEU A 321 -11.07 34.59 -8.44
C LEU A 321 -10.86 35.62 -7.31
N LYS A 322 -11.72 35.61 -6.29
CA LYS A 322 -11.63 36.55 -5.16
C LYS A 322 -10.36 36.31 -4.34
N THR A 323 -10.04 35.05 -4.06
CA THR A 323 -8.79 34.66 -3.38
C THR A 323 -7.56 35.01 -4.23
N LEU A 324 -7.52 34.67 -5.52
CA LEU A 324 -6.42 35.03 -6.42
C LEU A 324 -6.20 36.55 -6.44
N THR A 325 -7.27 37.33 -6.52
CA THR A 325 -7.19 38.80 -6.50
C THR A 325 -6.65 39.33 -5.16
N HIS A 326 -7.07 38.73 -4.04
CA HIS A 326 -6.61 39.15 -2.72
C HIS A 326 -5.10 38.89 -2.53
N GLN A 327 -4.66 37.68 -2.88
CA GLN A 327 -3.27 37.24 -2.70
C GLN A 327 -2.32 37.88 -3.72
N TYR A 328 -2.71 37.89 -5.00
CA TYR A 328 -1.83 38.30 -6.12
C TYR A 328 -2.06 39.72 -6.63
N LYS A 329 -3.07 40.42 -6.10
CA LYS A 329 -3.57 41.70 -6.63
C LYS A 329 -4.14 41.54 -8.04
N GLU A 330 -4.79 42.59 -8.54
CA GLU A 330 -5.52 42.54 -9.83
C GLU A 330 -4.60 42.12 -11.00
N VAL A 331 -3.41 42.72 -11.10
CA VAL A 331 -2.44 42.42 -12.17
C VAL A 331 -1.90 40.99 -12.06
N GLY A 332 -1.53 40.54 -10.86
CA GLY A 332 -0.98 39.20 -10.68
C GLY A 332 -2.01 38.10 -10.95
N ALA A 333 -3.26 38.29 -10.49
CA ALA A 333 -4.36 37.38 -10.79
C ALA A 333 -4.63 37.30 -12.30
N ALA A 334 -4.65 38.44 -13.01
CA ALA A 334 -4.83 38.46 -14.46
C ALA A 334 -3.72 37.70 -15.21
N LYS A 335 -2.46 37.86 -14.79
CA LYS A 335 -1.32 37.11 -15.36
C LYS A 335 -1.44 35.60 -15.17
N ILE A 336 -1.78 35.16 -13.95
CA ILE A 336 -1.98 33.75 -13.64
C ILE A 336 -3.10 33.15 -14.50
N ILE A 337 -4.23 33.87 -14.61
CA ILE A 337 -5.37 33.42 -15.41
C ILE A 337 -4.97 33.33 -16.90
N GLN A 338 -4.30 34.35 -17.44
CA GLN A 338 -3.85 34.34 -18.83
C GLN A 338 -2.91 33.16 -19.11
N GLN A 339 -1.92 32.93 -18.25
CA GLN A 339 -0.98 31.82 -18.41
C GLN A 339 -1.65 30.46 -18.31
N GLY A 340 -2.68 30.33 -17.47
CA GLY A 340 -3.48 29.11 -17.37
C GLY A 340 -4.19 28.72 -18.67
N LYS A 341 -4.40 29.66 -19.60
CA LYS A 341 -4.98 29.39 -20.93
C LYS A 341 -4.01 28.66 -21.86
N GLU A 342 -2.71 28.75 -21.59
CA GLU A 342 -1.66 28.15 -22.42
C GLU A 342 -1.45 26.65 -22.14
N LEU A 343 -1.90 26.14 -20.98
CA LEU A 343 -1.80 24.73 -20.61
C LEU A 343 -3.12 24.00 -20.85
N SER A 344 -3.09 22.88 -21.57
CA SER A 344 -4.29 22.11 -21.91
C SER A 344 -5.10 21.66 -20.68
N GLU A 345 -4.41 21.36 -19.57
CA GLU A 345 -5.02 20.88 -18.33
C GLU A 345 -5.75 21.97 -17.53
N THR A 346 -5.34 23.24 -17.64
CA THR A 346 -5.96 24.37 -16.93
C THR A 346 -6.78 25.29 -17.83
N LYS A 347 -6.70 25.13 -19.15
CA LYS A 347 -7.28 26.06 -20.13
C LYS A 347 -8.74 26.39 -19.84
N LYS A 348 -9.57 25.37 -19.65
CA LYS A 348 -11.01 25.57 -19.42
C LYS A 348 -11.29 26.36 -18.13
N LEU A 349 -10.62 26.01 -17.04
CA LEU A 349 -10.72 26.74 -15.76
C LEU A 349 -10.25 28.19 -15.91
N ALA A 350 -9.15 28.41 -16.63
CA ALA A 350 -8.60 29.73 -16.86
C ALA A 350 -9.53 30.61 -17.70
N GLU A 351 -10.14 30.08 -18.75
CA GLU A 351 -11.15 30.79 -19.56
C GLU A 351 -12.37 31.18 -18.71
N ASP A 352 -12.88 30.27 -17.88
CA ASP A 352 -14.02 30.55 -17.01
C ASP A 352 -13.67 31.61 -15.93
N LEU A 353 -12.46 31.55 -15.36
CA LEU A 353 -11.95 32.58 -14.44
C LEU A 353 -11.78 33.93 -15.12
N GLN A 354 -11.36 33.96 -16.39
CA GLN A 354 -11.17 35.19 -17.15
C GLN A 354 -12.51 35.87 -17.42
N VAL A 355 -13.53 35.12 -17.83
CA VAL A 355 -14.90 35.65 -18.00
C VAL A 355 -15.42 36.23 -16.68
N ALA A 356 -15.21 35.52 -15.57
CA ALA A 356 -15.60 36.02 -14.25
C ALA A 356 -14.82 37.29 -13.85
N GLN A 357 -13.52 37.35 -14.16
CA GLN A 357 -12.66 38.51 -13.92
C GLN A 357 -13.17 39.73 -14.71
N PHE A 358 -13.40 39.57 -16.00
CA PHE A 358 -13.86 40.64 -16.88
C PHE A 358 -15.26 41.12 -16.49
N THR A 359 -16.17 40.20 -16.17
CA THR A 359 -17.50 40.54 -15.65
C THR A 359 -17.40 41.38 -14.36
N ARG A 360 -16.47 41.03 -13.46
CA ARG A 360 -16.23 41.78 -12.21
C ARG A 360 -15.66 43.17 -12.48
N TRP A 361 -14.74 43.32 -13.43
CA TRP A 361 -14.20 44.62 -13.83
C TRP A 361 -15.28 45.50 -14.49
N PHE A 362 -16.06 44.96 -15.42
CA PHE A 362 -17.17 45.66 -16.07
C PHE A 362 -18.18 46.19 -15.06
N ARG A 363 -18.64 45.34 -14.13
CA ARG A 363 -19.58 45.74 -13.07
C ARG A 363 -19.03 46.79 -12.11
N LYS A 364 -17.70 46.93 -12.03
CA LYS A 364 -17.01 47.97 -11.24
C LYS A 364 -16.77 49.26 -12.02
N GLY A 365 -17.20 49.36 -13.28
CA GLY A 365 -17.02 50.55 -14.11
C GLY A 365 -15.63 50.65 -14.75
N VAL A 366 -14.91 49.54 -14.89
CA VAL A 366 -13.69 49.52 -15.70
C VAL A 366 -14.10 49.60 -17.18
N SER A 367 -13.72 50.67 -17.86
CA SER A 367 -14.00 50.88 -19.29
C SER A 367 -12.86 50.35 -20.15
N ASP A 368 -13.12 50.22 -21.45
CA ASP A 368 -12.11 50.05 -22.48
C ASP A 368 -11.00 51.12 -22.41
N ASP A 369 -11.37 52.37 -22.11
CA ASP A 369 -10.42 53.48 -21.96
C ASP A 369 -9.54 53.41 -20.70
N ASN A 370 -9.86 52.59 -19.69
CA ASN A 370 -9.13 52.61 -18.42
C ASN A 370 -8.50 51.26 -18.03
N ILE A 371 -8.79 50.18 -18.75
CA ILE A 371 -8.23 48.84 -18.48
C ILE A 371 -6.69 48.82 -18.52
N HIS A 372 -6.07 49.59 -19.42
CA HIS A 372 -4.62 49.68 -19.51
C HIS A 372 -3.98 50.22 -18.22
N LYS A 373 -4.66 51.15 -17.52
CA LYS A 373 -4.22 51.69 -16.23
C LYS A 373 -4.35 50.64 -15.13
N LEU A 374 -5.43 49.86 -15.12
CA LEU A 374 -5.65 48.78 -14.16
C LEU A 374 -4.56 47.71 -14.27
N LEU A 375 -4.17 47.36 -15.49
CA LEU A 375 -3.15 46.36 -15.79
C LEU A 375 -1.72 46.91 -15.79
N ASN A 376 -1.55 48.20 -15.49
CA ASN A 376 -0.27 48.92 -15.49
C ASN A 376 0.51 48.76 -16.81
N VAL A 377 -0.22 48.73 -17.92
CA VAL A 377 0.32 48.68 -19.27
C VAL A 377 0.73 50.08 -19.71
N LYS A 378 1.98 50.23 -20.13
CA LYS A 378 2.53 51.53 -20.59
C LYS A 378 2.84 51.57 -22.08
N THR A 379 3.03 50.42 -22.70
CA THR A 379 3.50 50.28 -24.08
C THR A 379 2.80 49.09 -24.75
N LEU A 380 2.76 49.11 -26.08
CA LEU A 380 2.07 48.09 -26.89
C LEU A 380 2.76 46.72 -26.86
N ASP A 381 4.01 46.65 -26.41
CA ASP A 381 4.80 45.42 -26.26
C ASP A 381 4.68 44.79 -24.85
N ASP A 382 3.90 45.38 -23.93
CA ASP A 382 3.69 44.80 -22.60
C ASP A 382 2.99 43.43 -22.71
N PRO A 383 3.47 42.37 -22.03
CA PRO A 383 2.83 41.05 -22.05
C PRO A 383 1.36 41.04 -21.62
N ASN A 384 0.91 42.05 -20.85
CA ASN A 384 -0.48 42.19 -20.43
C ASN A 384 -1.38 42.79 -21.51
N MET A 385 -0.84 43.25 -22.65
CA MET A 385 -1.64 43.78 -23.76
C MET A 385 -2.63 42.75 -24.29
N ALA A 386 -2.28 41.46 -24.31
CA ALA A 386 -3.22 40.40 -24.67
C ALA A 386 -4.50 40.42 -23.79
N ILE A 387 -4.34 40.71 -22.50
CA ILE A 387 -5.46 40.79 -21.54
C ILE A 387 -6.28 42.06 -21.79
N VAL A 388 -5.64 43.19 -22.10
CA VAL A 388 -6.30 44.45 -22.50
C VAL A 388 -7.17 44.21 -23.73
N ASP A 389 -6.61 43.63 -24.80
CA ASP A 389 -7.31 43.39 -26.05
C ASP A 389 -8.51 42.46 -25.88
N GLU A 390 -8.36 41.39 -25.09
CA GLU A 390 -9.44 40.47 -24.78
C GLU A 390 -10.54 41.14 -23.93
N TYR A 391 -10.18 42.00 -22.97
CA TYR A 391 -11.16 42.74 -22.18
C TYR A 391 -11.95 43.75 -23.03
N ILE A 392 -11.30 44.49 -23.94
CA ILE A 392 -11.98 45.45 -24.82
C ILE A 392 -13.02 44.74 -25.71
N LYS A 393 -12.67 43.57 -26.24
CA LYS A 393 -13.61 42.71 -26.99
C LYS A 393 -14.79 42.31 -26.12
N PHE A 394 -14.53 41.80 -24.90
CA PHE A 394 -15.57 41.45 -23.94
C PHE A 394 -16.47 42.65 -23.60
N TYR A 395 -15.89 43.82 -23.33
CA TYR A 395 -16.60 45.05 -22.99
C TYR A 395 -17.54 45.49 -24.12
N THR A 396 -17.06 45.44 -25.36
CA THR A 396 -17.86 45.80 -26.54
C THR A 396 -19.06 44.89 -26.71
N GLU A 397 -18.91 43.58 -26.51
CA GLU A 397 -20.03 42.63 -26.58
C GLU A 397 -21.03 42.83 -25.42
N MET A 398 -20.54 43.10 -24.22
CA MET A 398 -21.40 43.42 -23.06
C MET A 398 -22.19 44.70 -23.27
N MET A 399 -21.59 45.75 -23.84
CA MET A 399 -22.29 47.01 -24.14
C MET A 399 -23.36 46.89 -25.22
N LYS A 400 -23.35 45.84 -26.05
CA LYS A 400 -24.44 45.55 -27.01
C LYS A 400 -25.64 44.85 -26.37
N THR A 401 -25.45 44.26 -25.19
CA THR A 401 -26.46 43.45 -24.50
C THR A 401 -27.20 44.21 -23.39
N PHE A 402 -26.73 45.41 -23.05
CA PHE A 402 -27.44 46.41 -22.24
C PHE A 402 -27.95 47.54 -23.14
#